data_AF-A0A090X2U5-F1
#
_entry.id   AF-A0A090X2U5-F1
#
_cell.length_a   1.000
_cell.length_b   1.000
_cell.length_c   1.000
_cell.angle_alpha   90.00
_cell.angle_beta   90.00
_cell.angle_gamma   90.00
#
_symmetry.space_group_name_H-M   'P 1'
#
loop_
_entity.id
_entity.type
_entity.pdbx_description
1 polymer ?
#
loop_
_entity_poly.entity_id
_entity_poly.type
_entity_poly.pdbx_seq_one_letter_code
_entity_poly.pdbx_strand_id
1 'polypeptide(L)' 'MKITLERKNTEYLLEAKGVSGNTVMIDHSGMETVQGVSPMELLLMGVALVVR' A
#
# COMPACT_ATOMS: atom_id res chain seq x y z
N MET A 1 -3.64 13.09 -11.69
CA MET A 1 -3.55 12.11 -10.59
C MET A 1 -2.14 12.13 -10.03
N LYS A 2 -1.91 12.76 -8.87
CA LYS A 2 -0.60 12.74 -8.19
C LYS A 2 -0.75 11.88 -6.93
N ILE A 3 -0.25 10.65 -7.02
CA ILE A 3 -0.05 9.76 -5.87
C ILE A 3 1.43 9.86 -5.48
N THR A 4 1.71 10.00 -4.20
CA THR A 4 3.09 10.02 -3.69
C THR A 4 3.36 8.71 -2.98
N LEU A 5 4.46 8.05 -3.35
CA LEU A 5 4.94 6.85 -2.70
C LEU A 5 6.25 7.17 -2.00
N GLU A 6 6.28 7.01 -0.69
CA GLU A 6 7.44 7.29 0.15
C GLU A 6 7.96 5.99 0.77
N ARG A 7 9.23 5.67 0.58
CA ARG A 7 9.87 4.53 1.24
C ARG A 7 10.25 4.93 2.66
N LYS A 8 9.70 4.24 3.67
CA LYS A 8 9.91 4.53 5.09
C LYS A 8 11.13 3.84 5.68
N ASN A 9 11.49 2.67 5.17
CA ASN A 9 12.64 1.92 5.66
C ASN A 9 13.35 1.15 4.53
N THR A 10 14.44 0.47 4.87
CA THR A 10 15.16 -0.43 3.96
C THR A 10 14.46 -1.78 3.75
N GLU A 11 13.44 -2.10 4.53
CA GLU A 11 12.75 -3.40 4.55
C GLU A 11 11.48 -3.43 3.69
N TYR A 12 11.37 -2.53 2.71
CA TYR A 12 10.26 -2.44 1.76
C TYR A 12 8.92 -1.96 2.35
N LEU A 13 8.96 -1.26 3.49
CA LEU A 13 7.82 -0.50 3.99
C LEU A 13 7.66 0.80 3.18
N LEU A 14 6.49 0.97 2.60
CA LEU A 14 6.14 2.11 1.74
C LEU A 14 4.86 2.76 2.26
N GLU A 15 4.83 4.09 2.27
CA GLU A 15 3.62 4.87 2.52
C GLU A 15 3.12 5.47 1.20
N ALA A 16 1.91 5.09 0.79
CA ALA A 16 1.23 5.67 -0.36
C ALA A 16 0.22 6.71 0.11
N LYS A 17 0.29 7.93 -0.43
CA LYS A 17 -0.73 8.97 -0.20
C LYS A 17 -1.52 9.24 -1.47
N GLY A 18 -2.83 9.07 -1.36
CA GLY A 18 -3.80 9.38 -2.42
C GLY A 18 -4.12 10.88 -2.47
N VAL A 19 -4.62 11.32 -3.63
CA VAL A 19 -5.11 12.71 -3.82
C VAL A 19 -6.25 13.04 -2.84
N SER A 20 -7.02 12.05 -2.42
CA SER A 20 -8.11 12.18 -1.44
C SER A 20 -7.64 12.36 0.01
N GLY A 21 -6.32 12.42 0.26
CA GLY A 21 -5.75 12.52 1.61
C GLY A 21 -5.64 11.19 2.36
N ASN A 22 -6.20 10.10 1.82
CA ASN A 22 -6.07 8.77 2.40
C ASN A 22 -4.64 8.24 2.25
N THR A 23 -4.11 7.66 3.32
CA THR A 23 -2.80 7.03 3.35
C THR A 23 -2.93 5.51 3.49
N VAL A 24 -2.03 4.79 2.84
CA VAL A 24 -2.00 3.32 2.85
C VAL A 24 -0.55 2.89 3.07
N MET A 25 -0.35 2.03 4.06
CA MET A 25 0.95 1.39 4.31
C MET A 25 1.04 0.11 3.50
N ILE A 26 2.08 0.00 2.68
CA ILE A 26 2.38 -1.17 1.86
C ILE A 26 3.61 -1.83 2.43
N ASP A 27 3.52 -3.13 2.68
CA ASP A 27 4.58 -3.90 3.29
C ASP A 27 4.79 -5.24 2.58
N HIS A 28 5.95 -5.84 2.75
CA HIS A 28 6.24 -7.17 2.22
C HIS A 28 5.89 -8.25 3.25
N SER A 29 5.18 -9.29 2.81
CA SER A 29 4.69 -10.40 3.65
C SER A 29 5.77 -11.29 4.27
N GLY A 30 7.05 -11.03 4.00
CA GLY A 30 8.19 -11.79 4.50
C GLY A 30 8.80 -11.27 5.81
N MET A 31 8.25 -10.22 6.42
CA MET A 31 8.73 -9.69 7.70
C MET A 31 8.07 -10.37 8.90
N GLU A 32 8.80 -10.48 10.02
CA GLU A 32 8.27 -11.00 11.30
C GLU A 32 7.10 -10.16 11.84
N THR A 33 7.08 -8.86 11.54
CA THR A 33 6.00 -7.94 11.90
C THR A 33 5.48 -7.24 10.65
N VAL A 34 4.28 -7.62 10.22
CA VAL A 34 3.62 -7.02 9.05
C VAL A 34 3.01 -5.68 9.48
N GLN A 35 3.49 -4.57 8.89
CA GLN A 35 3.09 -3.20 9.22
C GLN A 35 2.15 -2.55 8.18
N GLY A 36 1.73 -3.32 7.19
CA GLY A 36 0.88 -2.84 6.10
C GLY A 36 0.26 -3.98 5.30
N VAL A 37 -0.39 -3.62 4.20
CA VAL A 37 -0.98 -4.59 3.27
C VAL A 37 0.01 -4.90 2.15
N SER A 38 0.00 -6.14 1.65
CA SER A 38 0.89 -6.50 0.56
C SER A 38 0.49 -5.80 -0.74
N PRO A 39 1.44 -5.57 -1.67
CA PRO A 39 1.13 -5.00 -2.97
C PRO A 39 0.04 -5.79 -3.74
N MET A 40 0.00 -7.12 -3.57
CA MET A 40 -0.98 -7.97 -4.25
C MET A 40 -2.38 -7.86 -3.62
N GLU A 41 -2.48 -7.73 -2.30
CA GLU A 41 -3.75 -7.48 -1.62
C GLU A 41 -4.32 -6.12 -2.01
N LEU A 42 -3.46 -5.10 -2.13
CA LEU A 42 -3.90 -3.78 -2.59
C LEU A 42 -4.47 -3.81 -4.00
N LEU A 43 -3.86 -4.57 -4.91
CA LEU A 43 -4.39 -4.74 -6.25
C LEU A 43 -5.76 -5.44 -6.21
N LEU A 44 -5.89 -6.50 -5.41
CA LEU A 44 -7.16 -7.22 -5.26
C LEU A 44 -8.26 -6.33 -4.67
N MET A 45 -7.95 -5.53 -3.64
CA MET A 45 -8.87 -4.55 -3.06
C MET A 45 -9.32 -3.51 -4.08
N GLY A 46 -8.39 -3.02 -4.91
CA GLY A 46 -8.69 -2.07 -5.98
C GLY A 46 -9.58 -2.66 -7.07
N VAL A 47 -9.29 -3.87 -7.54
CA VAL A 47 -10.12 -4.56 -8.54
C VAL A 47 -11.50 -4.91 -7.97
N ALA A 48 -11.58 -5.40 -6.74
CA ALA A 48 -12.85 -5.72 -6.09
C ALA A 48 -13.77 -4.50 -5.94
N LEU A 49 -13.20 -3.30 -5.75
CA LEU A 49 -13.94 -2.03 -5.72
C LEU A 49 -14.52 -1.64 -7.09
N VAL A 50 -13.85 -2.01 -8.18
CA VAL A 50 -14.25 -1.65 -9.55
C VAL A 50 -15.34 -2.57 -10.10
N VAL A 51 -15.47 -3.80 -9.58
CA VAL A 51 -16.45 -4.80 -10.07
C VAL A 51 -17.83 -4.66 -9.38
N ARG A 52 -18.25 -3.42 -9.07
CA ARG A 52 -19.60 -3.13 -8.53
C ARG A 52 -20.46 -2.35 -9.50
#